data_AF-A0A8S9JIU2-F1
#
_entry.id   AF-A0A8S9JIU2-F1
#
_cell.length_a   1.000
_cell.length_b   1.000
_cell.length_c   1.000
_cell.angle_alpha   90.00
_cell.angle_beta   90.00
_cell.angle_gamma   90.00
#
_symmetry.space_group_name_H-M   'P 1'
#
loop_
_entity.id
_entity.type
_entity.pdbx_description
1 polymer ?
#
loop_
_entity_poly.entity_id
_entity_poly.type
_entity_poly.pdbx_seq_one_letter_code
_entity_poly.pdbx_strand_id
1 'polypeptide(L)'
;MIVLFPIVPIHKLDQRPGARGVLSDLTCDSDGKIDKFIGGESSLPLHELDGGGGGRYFLGMFLGGAYEEALGGVHNLFGGPSVVRVSQSDGPHSFAVTRAMPGQSSADVLRAVQHEPEIMFQSLKHRAEKLMHTKGGGEDEDDEELNNVVACLDRSFNNMPYLATEPASMSNSLSAAISNLGFSYSDEDGFDYLSA
;
A
#
# COMPACT_ATOMS: atom_id res chain seq x y z
N MET A 1 17.11 -13.47 18.88
CA MET A 1 18.06 -13.34 17.75
C MET A 1 17.66 -12.09 17.01
N ILE A 2 18.50 -11.07 16.95
CA ILE A 2 18.19 -9.82 16.23
C ILE A 2 18.58 -10.05 14.77
N VAL A 3 17.62 -10.01 13.87
CA VAL A 3 17.88 -10.00 12.43
C VAL A 3 18.13 -8.55 12.02
N LEU A 4 19.21 -8.29 11.29
CA LEU A 4 19.60 -6.96 10.85
C LEU A 4 19.48 -6.86 9.34
N PHE A 5 18.78 -5.84 8.85
CA PHE A 5 18.66 -5.53 7.44
C PHE A 5 19.38 -4.22 7.13
N PRO A 6 20.14 -4.12 6.02
CA PRO A 6 20.56 -2.85 5.50
C PRO A 6 19.33 -2.03 5.08
N ILE A 7 19.18 -0.85 5.68
CA ILE A 7 18.11 0.09 5.34
C ILE A 7 18.76 1.42 4.99
N VAL A 8 18.44 1.96 3.81
CA VAL A 8 18.98 3.23 3.34
C VAL A 8 17.92 4.03 2.58
N PRO A 9 18.03 5.37 2.51
CA PRO A 9 17.30 6.15 1.52
C PRO A 9 17.62 5.65 0.11
N ILE A 10 16.63 5.61 -0.78
CA ILE A 10 16.82 5.22 -2.20
C ILE A 10 16.75 6.43 -3.16
N HIS A 11 16.78 7.63 -2.59
CA HIS A 11 16.77 8.92 -3.29
C HIS A 11 17.55 9.94 -2.45
N LYS A 12 17.86 11.10 -3.04
CA LYS A 12 18.72 12.14 -2.43
C LYS A 12 20.13 11.64 -2.04
N LEU A 13 20.65 10.60 -2.71
CA LEU A 13 21.93 9.94 -2.36
C LEU A 13 23.18 10.83 -2.54
N ASP A 14 23.03 11.91 -3.30
CA ASP A 14 24.03 12.97 -3.51
C ASP A 14 24.06 14.00 -2.37
N GLN A 15 23.07 13.98 -1.48
CA GLN A 15 22.92 14.90 -0.37
C GLN A 15 23.48 14.28 0.91
N ARG A 16 24.07 15.11 1.77
CA ARG A 16 24.56 14.65 3.08
C ARG A 16 23.38 14.50 4.04
N PRO A 17 23.23 13.37 4.75
CA PRO A 17 22.25 13.22 5.83
C PRO A 17 22.43 14.29 6.91
N GLY A 18 21.34 14.94 7.31
CA GLY A 18 21.30 16.01 8.31
C GLY A 18 20.65 15.60 9.65
N ALA A 19 19.93 14.49 9.67
CA ALA A 19 19.17 14.01 10.82
C ALA A 19 19.52 12.57 11.19
N ARG A 20 19.18 12.18 12.43
CA ARG A 20 19.17 10.78 12.87
C ARG A 20 17.75 10.37 13.20
N GLY A 21 17.28 9.26 12.63
CA GLY A 21 15.93 8.76 12.82
C GLY A 21 15.91 7.33 13.33
N VAL A 22 14.82 6.98 14.00
CA VAL A 22 14.47 5.60 14.31
C VAL A 22 13.22 5.25 13.51
N LEU A 23 13.17 4.04 12.99
CA LEU A 23 12.07 3.60 12.14
C LEU A 23 11.09 2.78 12.99
N SER A 24 9.83 3.19 12.94
CA SER A 24 8.69 2.43 13.43
C SER A 24 7.73 2.26 12.26
N ASP A 25 7.12 1.09 12.15
CA ASP A 25 6.08 0.85 11.17
C ASP A 25 4.75 1.49 11.62
N LEU A 26 3.66 1.13 10.93
CA LEU A 26 2.33 1.69 11.14
C LEU A 26 1.47 0.87 12.10
N THR A 27 2.02 -0.15 12.74
CA THR A 27 1.26 -0.99 13.64
C THR A 27 0.99 -0.29 14.97
N CYS A 28 -0.04 -0.73 15.66
CA CYS A 28 -0.44 -0.21 16.96
C CYS A 28 0.39 -0.76 18.12
N ASP A 29 1.21 -1.78 17.89
CA ASP A 29 2.06 -2.39 18.90
C ASP A 29 3.45 -1.72 18.94
N SER A 30 4.05 -1.71 20.12
CA SER A 30 5.37 -1.08 20.33
C SER A 30 6.52 -1.86 19.72
N ASP A 31 6.31 -3.11 19.35
CA ASP A 31 7.35 -4.02 18.86
C ASP A 31 7.67 -3.78 17.37
N GLY A 32 6.81 -3.05 16.63
CA GLY A 32 6.99 -2.62 15.23
C GLY A 32 8.13 -1.61 15.00
N LYS A 33 9.11 -1.55 15.91
CA LYS A 33 10.22 -0.60 15.90
C LYS A 33 11.55 -1.29 15.62
N ILE A 34 12.36 -0.67 14.76
CA ILE A 34 13.73 -1.10 14.51
C ILE A 34 14.65 -0.56 15.61
N ASP A 35 15.13 -1.44 16.50
CA ASP A 35 16.00 -1.05 17.61
C ASP A 35 17.50 -0.97 17.25
N LYS A 36 17.92 -1.68 16.20
CA LYS A 36 19.31 -1.78 15.79
C LYS A 36 19.48 -1.71 14.29
N PHE A 37 20.47 -0.94 13.86
CA PHE A 37 20.90 -0.80 12.48
C PHE A 37 22.28 -1.42 12.26
N ILE A 38 22.71 -1.54 11.01
CA ILE A 38 24.04 -2.07 10.63
C ILE A 38 25.13 -1.33 11.42
N GLY A 39 26.07 -2.08 12.00
CA GLY A 39 27.11 -1.55 12.87
C GLY A 39 26.72 -1.43 14.35
N GLY A 40 25.50 -1.82 14.74
CA GLY A 40 25.05 -1.79 16.14
C GLY A 40 24.49 -0.44 16.59
N GLU A 41 24.38 0.50 15.65
CA GLU A 41 23.80 1.83 15.83
C GLU A 41 22.33 1.75 16.25
N SER A 42 21.88 2.69 17.08
CA SER A 42 20.48 2.78 17.54
C SER A 42 19.60 3.71 16.69
N SER A 43 20.16 4.32 15.64
CA SER A 43 19.43 5.20 14.72
C SER A 43 20.12 5.29 13.37
N LEU A 44 19.35 5.60 12.33
CA LEU A 44 19.77 5.68 10.95
C LEU A 44 20.04 7.16 10.54
N PRO A 45 21.14 7.47 9.84
CA PRO A 45 21.33 8.79 9.25
C PRO A 45 20.35 9.00 8.10
N LEU A 46 19.60 10.11 8.15
CA LEU A 46 18.55 10.46 7.19
C LEU A 46 18.71 11.91 6.73
N HIS A 47 18.14 12.23 5.58
CA HIS A 47 17.95 13.64 5.19
C HIS A 47 16.89 14.28 6.07
N GLU A 48 16.96 15.60 6.23
CA GLU A 48 15.89 16.33 6.88
C GLU A 48 14.59 16.15 6.08
N LEU A 49 13.50 15.87 6.80
CA LEU A 49 12.17 15.80 6.19
C LEU A 49 11.67 17.23 6.02
N ASP A 50 11.24 17.56 4.81
CA ASP A 50 10.67 18.88 4.51
C ASP A 50 9.38 19.05 5.33
N GLY A 51 9.46 19.84 6.41
CA GLY A 51 8.52 19.90 7.55
C GLY A 51 7.10 20.43 7.27
N GLY A 52 6.52 20.12 6.12
CA GLY A 52 5.16 20.49 5.76
C GLY A 52 4.81 20.34 4.27
N GLY A 53 5.76 19.93 3.43
CA GLY A 53 5.61 19.96 1.96
C GLY A 53 5.16 18.67 1.28
N GLY A 54 4.85 17.59 2.02
CA GLY A 54 4.32 16.35 1.44
C GLY A 54 5.26 15.59 0.48
N GLY A 55 6.56 15.94 0.45
CA GLY A 55 7.53 15.26 -0.40
C GLY A 55 7.69 13.79 -0.01
N ARG A 56 7.50 12.88 -0.98
CA ARG A 56 7.66 11.44 -0.76
C ARG A 56 9.11 11.13 -0.34
N TYR A 57 9.26 10.36 0.74
CA TYR A 57 10.56 9.93 1.23
C TYR A 57 10.63 8.41 1.27
N PHE A 58 11.35 7.83 0.31
CA PHE A 58 11.47 6.38 0.17
C PHE A 58 12.71 5.81 0.85
N LEU A 59 12.50 4.69 1.55
CA LEU A 59 13.54 3.85 2.11
C LEU A 59 13.54 2.50 1.40
N GLY A 60 14.72 1.93 1.20
CA GLY A 60 14.89 0.57 0.74
C GLY A 60 15.40 -0.29 1.89
N MET A 61 14.73 -1.42 2.13
CA MET A 61 15.22 -2.49 2.99
C MET A 61 15.77 -3.61 2.11
N PHE A 62 17.02 -4.01 2.35
CA PHE A 62 17.73 -4.96 1.51
C PHE A 62 17.97 -6.27 2.27
N LEU A 63 18.29 -7.32 1.51
CA LEU A 63 18.59 -8.66 2.04
C LEU A 63 17.43 -9.35 2.78
N GLY A 64 16.18 -8.89 2.59
CA GLY A 64 14.96 -9.53 3.09
C GLY A 64 14.40 -10.65 2.20
N GLY A 65 15.17 -11.12 1.21
CA GLY A 65 14.68 -12.08 0.21
C GLY A 65 14.60 -13.54 0.68
N ALA A 66 15.04 -13.85 1.89
CA ALA A 66 14.99 -15.18 2.48
C ALA A 66 14.13 -15.16 3.73
N TYR A 67 13.23 -16.15 3.87
CA TYR A 67 12.31 -16.34 4.99
C TYR A 67 11.21 -15.27 5.17
N GLU A 68 11.52 -13.99 5.01
CA GLU A 68 10.60 -12.90 5.40
C GLU A 68 9.24 -12.94 4.68
N GLU A 69 9.21 -13.29 3.39
CA GLU A 69 7.95 -13.45 2.63
C GLU A 69 7.10 -14.61 3.18
N ALA A 70 7.73 -15.73 3.54
CA ALA A 70 7.03 -16.93 3.97
C ALA A 70 6.62 -16.89 5.46
N LEU A 71 7.35 -16.16 6.28
CA LEU A 71 7.11 -16.02 7.72
C LEU A 71 6.27 -14.79 8.08
N GLY A 72 5.98 -13.93 7.10
CA GLY A 72 5.18 -12.73 7.31
C GLY A 72 3.78 -13.04 7.86
N GLY A 73 3.37 -12.28 8.86
CA GLY A 73 2.01 -12.32 9.44
C GLY A 73 1.18 -11.11 9.04
N VAL A 74 -0.11 -11.13 9.39
CA VAL A 74 -1.07 -10.04 9.11
C VAL A 74 -1.40 -9.23 10.37
N HIS A 75 -0.37 -8.68 11.02
CA HIS A 75 -0.57 -7.88 12.23
C HIS A 75 -1.38 -6.61 11.91
N ASN A 76 -2.39 -6.28 12.72
CA ASN A 76 -3.40 -5.25 12.43
C ASN A 76 -4.05 -5.36 11.03
N LEU A 77 -4.12 -6.57 10.48
CA LEU A 77 -4.69 -6.83 9.15
C LEU A 77 -3.95 -6.10 8.00
N PHE A 78 -2.67 -5.72 8.21
CA PHE A 78 -1.81 -5.34 7.09
C PHE A 78 -1.46 -6.59 6.30
N GLY A 79 -2.03 -6.72 5.10
CA GLY A 79 -1.77 -7.82 4.17
C GLY A 79 -0.41 -7.70 3.48
N GLY A 80 -0.04 -8.71 2.70
CA GLY A 80 1.21 -8.69 1.94
C GLY A 80 1.32 -7.48 0.99
N PRO A 81 2.50 -6.86 0.85
CA PRO A 81 2.71 -5.73 -0.05
C PRO A 81 2.63 -6.17 -1.53
N SER A 82 2.51 -5.21 -2.44
CA SER A 82 2.64 -5.48 -3.87
C SER A 82 4.06 -5.96 -4.20
N VAL A 83 4.16 -6.94 -5.09
CA VAL A 83 5.43 -7.55 -5.50
C VAL A 83 5.64 -7.33 -6.99
N VAL A 84 6.81 -6.79 -7.34
CA VAL A 84 7.25 -6.65 -8.73
C VAL A 84 8.48 -7.51 -8.97
N ARG A 85 8.53 -8.19 -10.11
CA ARG A 85 9.73 -8.84 -10.61
C ARG A 85 10.36 -7.95 -11.66
N VAL A 86 11.62 -7.62 -11.43
CA VAL A 86 12.43 -6.83 -12.35
C VAL A 86 13.53 -7.71 -12.92
N SER A 87 13.79 -7.58 -14.22
CA SER A 87 14.86 -8.28 -14.92
C SER A 87 15.71 -7.28 -15.70
N GLN A 88 16.99 -7.57 -15.86
CA GLN A 88 17.86 -6.77 -16.71
C GLN A 88 17.38 -6.88 -18.17
N SER A 89 17.38 -5.77 -18.89
CA SER A 89 17.03 -5.72 -20.30
C SER A 89 18.26 -5.49 -21.17
N ASP A 90 18.07 -5.55 -22.49
CA ASP A 90 19.13 -5.24 -23.43
C ASP A 90 19.47 -3.74 -23.35
N GLY A 91 20.75 -3.45 -23.07
CA GLY A 91 21.28 -2.09 -22.98
C GLY A 91 21.91 -1.75 -21.62
N PRO A 92 22.83 -0.76 -21.58
CA PRO A 92 23.40 -0.29 -20.32
C PRO A 92 22.33 0.42 -19.48
N HIS A 93 22.17 0.01 -18.22
CA HIS A 93 21.21 0.57 -17.26
C HIS A 93 19.73 0.39 -17.63
N SER A 94 19.38 -0.60 -18.46
CA SER A 94 17.98 -0.91 -18.78
C SER A 94 17.45 -2.06 -17.92
N PHE A 95 16.16 -1.97 -17.60
CA PHE A 95 15.43 -3.01 -16.86
C PHE A 95 14.01 -3.15 -17.42
N ALA A 96 13.42 -4.32 -17.23
CA ALA A 96 12.03 -4.61 -17.53
C ALA A 96 11.33 -5.12 -16.26
N VAL A 97 10.12 -4.63 -16.02
CA VAL A 97 9.20 -5.22 -15.06
C VAL A 97 8.55 -6.41 -15.74
N THR A 98 8.94 -7.63 -15.37
CA THR A 98 8.48 -8.86 -16.00
C THR A 98 7.24 -9.44 -15.34
N ARG A 99 6.93 -9.00 -14.11
CA ARG A 99 5.70 -9.36 -13.39
C ARG A 99 5.35 -8.26 -12.39
N ALA A 100 4.06 -7.93 -12.30
CA ALA A 100 3.53 -7.10 -11.23
C ALA A 100 2.36 -7.84 -10.58
N MET A 101 2.43 -8.03 -9.27
CA MET A 101 1.37 -8.64 -8.48
C MET A 101 0.91 -7.60 -7.45
N PRO A 102 -0.35 -7.14 -7.50
CA PRO A 102 -0.88 -6.27 -6.46
C PRO A 102 -0.89 -7.02 -5.13
N GLY A 103 -0.66 -6.29 -4.04
CA GLY A 103 -0.84 -6.82 -2.70
C GLY A 103 -2.31 -7.11 -2.39
N GLN A 104 -2.56 -7.74 -1.25
CA GLN A 104 -3.92 -8.11 -0.84
C GLN A 104 -4.77 -6.87 -0.59
N SER A 105 -6.01 -6.87 -1.07
CA SER A 105 -7.03 -5.88 -0.68
C SER A 105 -7.50 -6.11 0.75
N SER A 106 -8.18 -5.11 1.32
CA SER A 106 -8.81 -5.22 2.63
C SER A 106 -9.83 -6.38 2.66
N ALA A 107 -10.56 -6.59 1.57
CA ALA A 107 -11.45 -7.73 1.40
C ALA A 107 -10.69 -9.07 1.41
N ASP A 108 -9.55 -9.17 0.71
CA ASP A 108 -8.74 -10.40 0.71
C ASP A 108 -8.23 -10.75 2.10
N VAL A 109 -7.75 -9.74 2.86
CA VAL A 109 -7.31 -9.93 4.23
C VAL A 109 -8.46 -10.37 5.14
N LEU A 110 -9.64 -9.73 5.01
CA LEU A 110 -10.85 -10.13 5.74
C LEU A 110 -11.26 -11.58 5.43
N ARG A 111 -11.20 -12.02 4.17
CA ARG A 111 -11.46 -13.43 3.82
C ARG A 111 -10.45 -14.37 4.45
N ALA A 112 -9.17 -13.99 4.50
CA ALA A 112 -8.13 -14.80 5.12
C ALA A 112 -8.37 -15.05 6.63
N VAL A 113 -9.06 -14.13 7.31
CA VAL A 113 -9.48 -14.28 8.71
C VAL A 113 -10.94 -14.74 8.87
N GLN A 114 -11.50 -15.40 7.85
CA GLN A 114 -12.82 -16.04 7.86
C GLN A 114 -14.01 -15.08 7.98
N HIS A 115 -13.88 -13.86 7.47
CA HIS A 115 -15.02 -12.98 7.24
C HIS A 115 -15.57 -13.09 5.81
N GLU A 116 -16.77 -12.56 5.61
CA GLU A 116 -17.47 -12.48 4.32
C GLU A 116 -17.61 -11.00 3.91
N PRO A 117 -16.61 -10.42 3.23
CA PRO A 117 -16.58 -8.99 2.89
C PRO A 117 -17.81 -8.52 2.14
N GLU A 118 -18.35 -9.36 1.26
CA GLU A 118 -19.52 -9.05 0.44
C GLU A 118 -20.76 -8.86 1.33
N ILE A 119 -20.94 -9.69 2.36
CA ILE A 119 -22.04 -9.54 3.35
C ILE A 119 -21.82 -8.32 4.23
N MET A 120 -20.57 -8.07 4.66
CA MET A 120 -20.21 -6.89 5.45
C MET A 120 -20.51 -5.61 4.69
N PHE A 121 -20.14 -5.55 3.40
CA PHE A 121 -20.42 -4.42 2.53
C PHE A 121 -21.92 -4.16 2.39
N GLN A 122 -22.73 -5.19 2.08
CA GLN A 122 -24.19 -5.05 1.98
C GLN A 122 -24.81 -4.57 3.31
N SER A 123 -24.31 -5.09 4.44
CA SER A 123 -24.77 -4.67 5.77
C SER A 123 -24.45 -3.21 6.07
N LEU A 124 -23.27 -2.72 5.67
CA LEU A 124 -22.87 -1.33 5.84
C LEU A 124 -23.64 -0.39 4.89
N LYS A 125 -23.81 -0.81 3.63
CA LYS A 125 -24.63 -0.10 2.64
C LYS A 125 -26.06 0.10 3.15
N HIS A 126 -26.71 -0.97 3.62
CA HIS A 126 -28.07 -0.89 4.16
C HIS A 126 -28.17 0.06 5.38
N ARG A 127 -27.14 0.09 6.24
CA ARG A 127 -27.10 1.03 7.36
C ARG A 127 -26.95 2.47 6.89
N ALA A 128 -26.16 2.73 5.86
CA ALA A 128 -26.02 4.06 5.27
C ALA A 128 -27.35 4.54 4.66
N GLU A 129 -28.03 3.70 3.88
CA GLU A 129 -29.35 3.99 3.30
C GLU A 129 -30.37 4.41 4.39
N LYS A 130 -30.46 3.62 5.47
CA LYS A 130 -31.39 3.90 6.58
C LYS A 130 -31.12 5.23 7.26
N LEU A 131 -29.86 5.61 7.42
CA LEU A 131 -29.48 6.87 8.06
C LEU A 131 -29.87 8.08 7.20
N MET A 132 -29.68 8.00 5.88
CA MET A 132 -30.02 9.09 4.97
C MET A 132 -31.55 9.29 4.87
N HIS A 133 -32.33 8.21 4.79
CA HIS A 133 -33.80 8.32 4.83
C HIS A 133 -34.37 8.91 6.13
N THR A 134 -33.63 8.86 7.23
CA THR A 134 -34.06 9.44 8.52
C THR A 134 -33.72 10.94 8.62
N LYS A 135 -32.83 11.44 7.76
CA LYS A 135 -32.27 12.81 7.82
C LYS A 135 -33.23 13.87 7.27
N GLY A 136 -34.25 13.47 6.50
CA GLY A 136 -35.34 14.35 6.04
C GLY A 136 -34.90 15.48 5.10
N GLY A 137 -33.81 15.26 4.34
CA GLY A 137 -33.32 16.19 3.31
C GLY A 137 -34.16 16.17 2.04
N GLY A 138 -33.76 16.97 1.04
CA GLY A 138 -34.36 16.88 -0.29
C GLY A 138 -33.95 15.58 -0.98
N GLU A 139 -34.90 14.90 -1.63
CA GLU A 139 -34.71 13.55 -2.21
C GLU A 139 -33.47 13.44 -3.12
N ASP A 140 -33.19 14.46 -3.94
CA ASP A 140 -32.05 14.46 -4.88
C ASP A 140 -30.67 14.63 -4.19
N GLU A 141 -30.58 15.44 -3.12
CA GLU A 141 -29.31 15.68 -2.41
C GLU A 141 -28.91 14.47 -1.54
N ASP A 142 -29.90 13.83 -0.91
CA ASP A 142 -29.69 12.64 -0.08
C ASP A 142 -29.19 11.45 -0.92
N ASP A 143 -29.64 11.33 -2.18
CA ASP A 143 -29.22 10.27 -3.11
C ASP A 143 -27.77 10.45 -3.59
N GLU A 144 -27.32 11.68 -3.87
CA GLU A 144 -25.92 11.94 -4.24
C GLU A 144 -24.97 11.68 -3.04
N GLU A 145 -25.33 12.14 -1.83
CA GLU A 145 -24.56 11.88 -0.62
C GLU A 145 -24.43 10.36 -0.35
N LEU A 146 -25.54 9.63 -0.47
CA LEU A 146 -25.56 8.18 -0.29
C LEU A 146 -24.68 7.46 -1.32
N ASN A 147 -24.78 7.80 -2.60
CA ASN A 147 -23.96 7.19 -3.65
C ASN A 147 -22.46 7.40 -3.40
N ASN A 148 -22.08 8.59 -2.94
CA ASN A 148 -20.70 8.90 -2.57
C ASN A 148 -20.22 8.04 -1.38
N VAL A 149 -21.05 7.88 -0.34
CA VAL A 149 -20.73 7.03 0.82
C VAL A 149 -20.58 5.57 0.40
N VAL A 150 -21.50 5.04 -0.40
CA VAL A 150 -21.45 3.64 -0.89
C VAL A 150 -20.20 3.42 -1.75
N ALA A 151 -19.87 4.35 -2.64
CA ALA A 151 -18.65 4.28 -3.45
C ALA A 151 -17.37 4.35 -2.60
N CYS A 152 -17.37 5.11 -1.49
CA CYS A 152 -16.25 5.14 -0.56
C CYS A 152 -16.12 3.83 0.25
N LEU A 153 -17.24 3.24 0.67
CA LEU A 153 -17.25 1.93 1.32
C LEU A 153 -16.70 0.86 0.39
N ASP A 154 -17.22 0.78 -0.84
CA ASP A 154 -16.78 -0.21 -1.83
C ASP A 154 -15.27 -0.10 -2.12
N ARG A 155 -14.78 1.13 -2.32
CA ARG A 155 -13.34 1.38 -2.47
C ARG A 155 -12.53 0.96 -1.25
N SER A 156 -13.05 1.15 -0.04
CA SER A 156 -12.33 0.77 1.18
C SER A 156 -12.12 -0.75 1.27
N PHE A 157 -13.10 -1.55 0.84
CA PHE A 157 -12.94 -3.01 0.78
C PHE A 157 -11.96 -3.44 -0.32
N ASN A 158 -11.93 -2.75 -1.46
CA ASN A 158 -11.08 -3.10 -2.60
C ASN A 158 -9.65 -2.51 -2.53
N ASN A 159 -9.41 -1.53 -1.67
CA ASN A 159 -8.09 -0.94 -1.46
C ASN A 159 -7.19 -1.84 -0.60
N MET A 160 -5.88 -1.75 -0.83
CA MET A 160 -4.89 -2.33 0.07
C MET A 160 -5.00 -1.71 1.48
N PRO A 161 -4.74 -2.47 2.55
CA PRO A 161 -4.92 -2.01 3.93
C PRO A 161 -3.84 -1.02 4.41
N TYR A 162 -3.00 -0.50 3.53
CA TYR A 162 -1.93 0.47 3.86
C TYR A 162 -2.43 1.90 3.77
N LEU A 163 -1.79 2.82 4.51
CA LEU A 163 -2.16 4.23 4.51
C LEU A 163 -1.80 4.91 3.17
N ALA A 164 -2.68 5.82 2.72
CA ALA A 164 -2.45 6.67 1.56
C ALA A 164 -2.31 8.13 1.98
N THR A 165 -1.34 8.84 1.38
CA THR A 165 -1.07 10.27 1.64
C THR A 165 -1.95 11.22 0.84
N GLU A 166 -2.55 10.72 -0.25
CA GLU A 166 -3.51 11.47 -1.08
C GLU A 166 -4.93 10.95 -0.80
N PRO A 167 -5.96 11.82 -0.75
CA PRO A 167 -7.34 11.36 -0.76
C PRO A 167 -7.53 10.49 -1.99
N ALA A 168 -8.01 9.25 -1.82
CA ALA A 168 -8.10 8.24 -2.87
C ALA A 168 -8.73 8.81 -4.15
N SER A 169 -7.87 9.24 -5.08
CA SER A 169 -8.25 9.53 -6.45
C SER A 169 -8.84 8.26 -7.04
N MET A 170 -9.78 8.41 -7.97
CA MET A 170 -10.53 7.36 -8.67
C MET A 170 -9.68 6.34 -9.48
N SER A 171 -8.39 6.24 -9.19
CA SER A 171 -7.41 5.43 -9.90
C SER A 171 -6.78 4.44 -8.93
N ASN A 172 -6.83 3.16 -9.28
CA ASN A 172 -6.15 2.07 -8.58
C ASN A 172 -4.70 2.47 -8.26
N SER A 173 -4.30 2.29 -7.01
CA SER A 173 -3.01 2.73 -6.45
C SER A 173 -1.79 2.27 -7.26
N LEU A 174 -1.89 1.12 -7.93
CA LEU A 174 -0.86 0.62 -8.83
C LEU A 174 -0.79 1.44 -10.14
N SER A 175 -1.92 1.76 -10.74
CA SER A 175 -2.00 2.61 -11.94
C SER A 175 -1.51 4.03 -11.66
N ALA A 176 -1.82 4.59 -10.49
CA ALA A 176 -1.32 5.90 -10.07
C ALA A 176 0.20 5.89 -9.80
N ALA A 177 0.74 4.80 -9.22
CA ALA A 177 2.18 4.63 -9.02
C ALA A 177 2.94 4.44 -10.34
N ILE A 178 2.38 3.67 -11.28
CA ILE A 178 2.96 3.43 -12.62
C ILE A 178 2.88 4.70 -13.48
N SER A 179 1.76 5.43 -13.46
CA SER A 179 1.57 6.67 -14.24
C SER A 179 2.53 7.78 -13.80
N ASN A 180 2.85 7.87 -12.50
CA ASN A 180 3.80 8.85 -11.97
C ASN A 180 5.28 8.51 -12.26
N LEU A 181 5.59 7.32 -12.76
CA LEU A 181 6.93 6.91 -13.15
C LEU A 181 7.18 6.97 -14.68
N GLY A 182 6.20 7.45 -15.46
CA GLY A 182 6.37 7.67 -16.90
C GLY A 182 6.49 6.39 -17.75
N PHE A 183 6.03 5.24 -17.24
CA PHE A 183 6.05 3.98 -17.98
C PHE A 183 4.69 3.68 -18.60
N SER A 184 4.66 3.57 -19.94
CA SER A 184 3.52 3.03 -20.68
C SER A 184 3.50 1.52 -20.52
N TYR A 185 2.45 0.99 -19.90
CA TYR A 185 2.14 -0.43 -19.89
C TYR A 185 1.20 -0.71 -21.07
N SER A 186 1.65 -1.54 -22.02
CA SER A 186 0.81 -2.06 -23.09
C SER A 186 0.37 -3.46 -22.69
N ASP A 187 -0.90 -3.63 -22.35
CA ASP A 187 -1.56 -4.95 -22.26
C ASP A 187 -1.68 -5.51 -23.69
N GLU A 188 -0.63 -6.16 -24.17
CA GLU A 188 -0.76 -7.13 -25.25
C GLU A 188 -0.50 -8.51 -24.66
N ASP A 189 -1.49 -9.05 -23.94
CA ASP A 189 -1.75 -10.49 -23.83
C ASP A 189 -3.06 -10.69 -23.06
N GLY A 190 -4.18 -10.56 -23.78
CA GLY A 190 -5.47 -11.07 -23.34
C GLY A 190 -5.43 -12.59 -23.31
N PHE A 191 -5.35 -13.18 -22.12
CA PHE A 191 -5.56 -14.61 -21.96
C PHE A 191 -7.06 -14.91 -21.89
N ASP A 192 -7.58 -15.45 -22.99
CA ASP A 192 -8.88 -16.10 -23.09
C ASP A 192 -8.97 -17.26 -22.10
N TYR A 193 -9.90 -17.18 -21.15
CA TYR A 193 -10.37 -18.36 -20.44
C TYR A 193 -11.32 -19.14 -21.35
N LEU A 194 -10.81 -20.17 -22.03
CA LEU A 194 -11.64 -21.21 -22.63
C LEU A 194 -11.27 -22.59 -22.09
N SER A 195 -12.32 -23.22 -21.58
CA SER A 195 -12.52 -24.59 -21.11
C SER A 195 -11.60 -25.69 -21.65
N ALA A 196 -11.11 -26.52 -20.74
CA ALA A 196 -11.13 -27.99 -20.83
C ALA A 196 -11.13 -28.59 -19.43
#